data_AF-A0A7S1N907-F1
#
_entry.id   AF-A0A7S1N907-F1
#
_cell.length_a   1.000
_cell.length_b   1.000
_cell.length_c   1.000
_cell.angle_alpha   90.00
_cell.angle_beta   90.00
_cell.angle_gamma   90.00
#
_symmetry.space_group_name_H-M   'P 1'
#
loop_
_entity.id
_entity.type
_entity.pdbx_description
1 polymer ?
#
loop_
_entity_poly.entity_id
_entity_poly.type
_entity_poly.pdbx_seq_one_letter_code
_entity_poly.pdbx_strand_id
1 'polypeptide(L)'
;LGDDDDPLQSDDSLDETMQRFSKADRLVNPKRRSHEKEILFPEPLMKFIKPHQREGIRFMWMNIQMPPSDDLRGCILAHSMGLGKTFQTCTFVYLFWCHERRPKVLILAPKVTLANWAAEFHMWTCDKVQLPRPIPVYQIDAVP
;
A
#
# COMPACT_ATOMS: atom_id res chain seq x y z
N LEU A 1 36.00 30.95 6.82
CA LEU A 1 35.25 30.65 8.05
C LEU A 1 33.91 30.08 7.60
N GLY A 2 33.81 28.76 7.60
CA GLY A 2 32.62 28.00 7.21
C GLY A 2 32.67 27.47 5.77
N ASP A 3 33.61 26.56 5.50
CA ASP A 3 33.29 25.40 4.66
C ASP A 3 32.25 24.57 5.44
N ASP A 4 31.24 24.05 4.74
CA ASP A 4 30.68 22.71 4.93
C ASP A 4 29.39 22.64 4.10
N ASP A 5 29.56 22.22 2.84
CA ASP A 5 28.55 21.42 2.16
C ASP A 5 28.13 20.29 3.11
N ASP A 6 26.83 20.09 3.37
CA ASP A 6 26.33 18.78 3.77
C ASP A 6 25.40 18.25 2.66
N PRO A 7 25.97 17.65 1.60
CA PRO A 7 25.24 16.91 0.61
C PRO A 7 25.15 15.47 1.12
N LEU A 8 23.92 14.95 1.26
CA LEU A 8 23.61 13.57 1.67
C LEU A 8 23.53 13.37 3.19
N GLN A 9 22.38 13.74 3.78
CA GLN A 9 21.77 12.79 4.72
C GLN A 9 21.41 11.55 3.91
N SER A 10 22.39 10.66 3.73
CA SER A 10 22.15 9.30 3.30
C SER A 10 21.13 8.70 4.25
N ASP A 11 20.19 7.99 3.66
CA ASP A 11 19.01 7.44 4.28
C ASP A 11 19.34 6.20 5.14
N ASP A 12 20.21 6.38 6.14
CA ASP A 12 20.63 5.35 7.09
C ASP A 12 19.42 4.72 7.80
N SER A 13 18.34 5.49 7.95
CA SER A 13 17.10 5.04 8.58
C SER A 13 16.34 3.98 7.77
N LEU A 14 16.37 4.01 6.43
CA LEU A 14 15.75 2.95 5.61
C LEU A 14 16.60 1.68 5.65
N ASP A 15 17.93 1.80 5.61
CA ASP A 15 18.84 0.65 5.69
C ASP A 15 18.72 -0.11 7.02
N GLU A 16 18.66 0.59 8.16
CA GLU A 16 18.40 -0.04 9.47
C GLU A 16 17.03 -0.74 9.53
N THR A 17 16.02 -0.14 8.90
CA THR A 17 14.68 -0.74 8.82
C THR A 17 14.69 -2.01 7.96
N MET A 18 15.45 -2.00 6.86
CA MET A 18 15.60 -3.16 5.98
C MET A 18 16.34 -4.31 6.65
N GLN A 19 17.30 -4.02 7.53
CA GLN A 19 17.93 -5.04 8.37
C GLN A 19 16.95 -5.68 9.36
N ARG A 20 15.89 -4.96 9.76
CA ARG A 20 14.88 -5.44 10.71
C ARG A 20 13.84 -6.38 10.09
N PHE A 21 13.54 -6.26 8.80
CA PHE A 21 12.49 -7.05 8.15
C PHE A 21 13.05 -8.05 7.16
N SER A 22 12.75 -9.33 7.37
CA SER A 22 13.15 -10.38 6.44
C SER A 22 12.49 -10.23 5.06
N LYS A 23 13.02 -10.92 4.04
CA LYS A 23 12.33 -10.99 2.74
C LYS A 23 10.92 -11.58 2.87
N ALA A 24 10.75 -12.58 3.75
CA ALA A 24 9.45 -13.19 4.02
C ALA A 24 8.46 -12.21 4.65
N ASP A 25 8.93 -11.30 5.50
CA ASP A 25 8.14 -10.21 6.10
C ASP A 25 7.60 -9.22 5.07
N ARG A 26 8.32 -9.06 3.96
CA ARG A 26 8.02 -8.10 2.89
C ARG A 26 7.21 -8.70 1.75
N LEU A 27 7.14 -10.03 1.64
CA LEU A 27 6.45 -10.71 0.54
C LEU A 27 4.93 -10.59 0.67
N VAL A 28 4.26 -10.08 -0.36
CA VAL A 28 2.80 -9.89 -0.41
C VAL A 28 2.08 -11.13 -0.95
N ASN A 29 2.70 -11.84 -1.90
CA ASN A 29 2.11 -13.00 -2.58
C ASN A 29 2.86 -14.31 -2.26
N PRO A 30 2.83 -14.79 -1.00
CA PRO A 30 3.58 -15.99 -0.61
C PRO A 30 3.09 -17.28 -1.30
N LYS A 31 1.83 -17.32 -1.75
CA LYS A 31 1.24 -18.48 -2.45
C LYS A 31 1.38 -18.43 -3.98
N ARG A 32 2.27 -17.57 -4.49
CA ARG A 32 2.52 -17.43 -5.93
C ARG A 32 3.03 -18.71 -6.57
N ARG A 33 2.75 -18.88 -7.86
CA ARG A 33 3.39 -19.91 -8.67
C ARG A 33 4.87 -19.57 -8.88
N SER A 34 5.69 -20.57 -9.18
CA SER A 34 7.15 -20.38 -9.33
C SER A 34 7.52 -19.36 -10.42
N HIS A 35 6.73 -19.28 -11.50
CA HIS A 35 6.92 -18.37 -12.63
C HIS A 35 6.33 -16.97 -12.42
N GLU A 36 5.53 -16.76 -11.36
CA GLU A 36 4.94 -15.47 -11.05
C GLU A 36 5.95 -14.59 -10.32
N LYS A 37 5.94 -13.30 -10.64
CA LYS A 37 6.84 -12.31 -10.03
C LYS A 37 6.52 -12.15 -8.53
N GLU A 38 7.58 -12.01 -7.75
CA GLU A 38 7.45 -11.60 -6.34
C GLU A 38 6.96 -10.15 -6.23
N ILE A 39 5.97 -9.97 -5.37
CA ILE A 39 5.45 -8.65 -5.02
C ILE A 39 5.84 -8.38 -3.59
N LEU A 40 6.61 -7.31 -3.40
CA LEU A 40 7.10 -6.90 -2.09
C LEU A 40 6.43 -5.60 -1.68
N PHE A 41 6.18 -5.46 -0.39
CA PHE A 41 5.86 -4.14 0.17
C PHE A 41 7.02 -3.17 -0.13
N PRO A 42 6.73 -1.93 -0.57
CA PRO A 42 7.74 -0.88 -0.70
C PRO A 42 8.46 -0.66 0.63
N GLU A 43 9.78 -0.46 0.56
CA GLU A 43 10.62 -0.27 1.75
C GLU A 43 10.16 0.88 2.64
N PRO A 44 9.79 2.05 2.10
CA PRO A 44 9.29 3.15 2.93
C PRO A 44 8.01 2.80 3.71
N LEU A 45 7.15 1.91 3.20
CA LEU A 45 5.93 1.48 3.88
C LEU A 45 6.21 0.53 5.05
N MET A 46 7.33 -0.20 5.02
CA MET A 46 7.65 -1.19 6.05
C MET A 46 7.82 -0.58 7.44
N LYS A 47 8.20 0.71 7.51
CA LYS A 47 8.28 1.48 8.78
C LYS A 47 6.93 1.67 9.47
N PHE A 48 5.84 1.68 8.71
CA PHE A 48 4.51 2.04 9.20
C PHE A 48 3.55 0.85 9.33
N ILE A 49 3.76 -0.19 8.51
CA ILE A 49 2.86 -1.33 8.43
C ILE A 49 2.99 -2.27 9.62
N LYS A 50 1.89 -2.51 10.34
CA LYS A 50 1.85 -3.46 11.45
C LYS A 50 1.70 -4.90 10.95
N PRO A 51 2.14 -5.93 11.72
CA PRO A 51 2.01 -7.33 11.33
C PRO A 51 0.61 -7.75 10.85
N HIS A 52 -0.44 -7.41 11.61
CA HIS A 52 -1.81 -7.73 11.22
C HIS A 52 -2.28 -7.00 9.95
N GLN A 53 -1.72 -5.82 9.65
CA GLN A 53 -2.04 -5.09 8.42
C GLN A 53 -1.38 -5.74 7.21
N ARG A 54 -0.16 -6.27 7.36
CA ARG A 54 0.49 -7.09 6.32
C ARG A 54 -0.35 -8.30 5.98
N GLU A 55 -0.85 -9.01 6.98
CA GLU A 55 -1.74 -10.15 6.77
C GLU A 55 -3.05 -9.74 6.08
N GLY A 56 -3.65 -8.63 6.46
CA GLY A 56 -4.85 -8.11 5.78
C GLY A 56 -4.61 -7.74 4.32
N ILE A 57 -3.44 -7.17 3.99
CA ILE A 57 -3.09 -6.85 2.60
C ILE A 57 -2.76 -8.10 1.79
N ARG A 58 -2.04 -9.06 2.38
CA ARG A 58 -1.81 -10.38 1.77
C ARG A 58 -3.13 -11.08 1.46
N PHE A 59 -4.06 -11.03 2.40
CA PHE A 59 -5.41 -11.57 2.24
C PHE A 59 -6.16 -10.91 1.08
N MET A 60 -6.16 -9.57 0.98
CA MET A 60 -6.74 -8.86 -0.17
C MET A 60 -6.08 -9.27 -1.49
N TRP A 61 -4.75 -9.30 -1.53
CA TRP A 61 -4.00 -9.68 -2.72
C TRP A 61 -4.38 -11.08 -3.21
N MET A 62 -4.36 -12.05 -2.28
CA MET A 62 -4.69 -13.43 -2.60
C MET A 62 -6.13 -13.59 -3.08
N ASN A 63 -7.12 -12.89 -2.51
CA ASN A 63 -8.51 -13.10 -2.92
C ASN A 63 -8.95 -12.27 -4.13
N ILE A 64 -8.22 -11.20 -4.48
CA ILE A 64 -8.59 -10.33 -5.60
C ILE A 64 -7.69 -10.58 -6.83
N GLN A 65 -6.39 -10.74 -6.63
CA GLN A 65 -5.40 -10.92 -7.72
C GLN A 65 -5.05 -12.38 -7.98
N MET A 66 -5.14 -13.23 -6.96
CA MET A 66 -4.84 -14.66 -7.08
C MET A 66 -5.98 -15.54 -6.53
N PRO A 67 -7.23 -15.29 -6.93
CA PRO A 67 -8.39 -15.93 -6.32
C PRO A 67 -8.31 -17.46 -6.45
N PRO A 68 -8.90 -18.20 -5.49
CA PRO A 68 -8.88 -19.66 -5.51
C PRO A 68 -9.64 -20.25 -6.72
N SER A 69 -10.60 -19.52 -7.28
CA SER A 69 -11.28 -19.80 -8.53
C SER A 69 -11.73 -18.49 -9.19
N ASP A 70 -12.00 -18.53 -10.50
CA ASP A 70 -12.45 -17.34 -11.24
C ASP A 70 -13.80 -16.80 -10.74
N ASP A 71 -14.65 -17.66 -10.20
CA ASP A 71 -15.97 -17.31 -9.64
C ASP A 71 -15.90 -16.67 -8.24
N LEU A 72 -14.74 -16.75 -7.57
CA LEU A 72 -14.57 -16.29 -6.19
C LEU A 72 -13.52 -15.19 -6.09
N ARG A 73 -13.83 -14.04 -6.70
CA ARG A 73 -12.98 -12.84 -6.63
C ARG A 73 -13.58 -11.79 -5.71
N GLY A 74 -12.83 -11.41 -4.68
CA GLY A 74 -13.24 -10.39 -3.72
C GLY A 74 -12.93 -10.78 -2.28
N CYS A 75 -13.06 -9.84 -1.35
CA CYS A 75 -12.79 -10.11 0.05
C CYS A 75 -13.55 -9.17 0.99
N ILE A 76 -13.77 -9.59 2.23
CA ILE A 76 -14.37 -8.76 3.28
C ILE A 76 -13.33 -8.53 4.38
N LEU A 77 -12.91 -7.28 4.56
CA LEU A 77 -12.05 -6.88 5.67
C LEU A 77 -12.89 -6.44 6.88
N ALA A 78 -13.28 -7.41 7.72
CA ALA A 78 -14.16 -7.20 8.86
C ALA A 78 -13.42 -7.03 10.22
N HIS A 79 -12.12 -6.70 10.20
CA HIS A 79 -11.38 -6.41 11.43
C HIS A 79 -12.02 -5.25 12.23
N SER A 80 -11.82 -5.25 13.55
CA SER A 80 -12.30 -4.24 14.48
C SER A 80 -12.01 -2.80 14.02
N MET A 81 -12.84 -1.86 14.47
CA MET A 81 -12.65 -0.42 14.22
C MET A 81 -11.30 0.05 14.79
N GLY A 82 -10.65 1.00 14.13
CA GLY A 82 -9.35 1.54 14.56
C GLY A 82 -8.09 0.78 14.12
N LEU A 83 -8.21 -0.40 13.48
CA LEU A 83 -7.04 -1.20 13.02
C LEU A 83 -6.41 -0.71 11.70
N GLY A 84 -6.78 0.48 11.22
CA GLY A 84 -6.21 1.06 10.00
C GLY A 84 -6.59 0.31 8.72
N LYS A 85 -7.88 -0.02 8.55
CA LYS A 85 -8.37 -0.64 7.30
C LYS A 85 -8.15 0.27 6.09
N THR A 86 -8.34 1.57 6.24
CA THR A 86 -8.08 2.57 5.19
C THR A 86 -6.63 2.48 4.71
N PHE A 87 -5.66 2.45 5.63
CA PHE A 87 -4.24 2.28 5.30
C PHE A 87 -3.96 0.95 4.56
N GLN A 88 -4.57 -0.15 5.01
CA GLN A 88 -4.47 -1.43 4.31
C GLN A 88 -4.98 -1.32 2.87
N THR A 89 -6.15 -0.72 2.67
CA THR A 89 -6.74 -0.50 1.35
C THR A 89 -5.86 0.39 0.48
N CYS A 90 -5.33 1.51 1.01
CA CYS A 90 -4.42 2.40 0.29
C CYS A 90 -3.17 1.64 -0.19
N THR A 91 -2.57 0.85 0.71
CA THR A 91 -1.38 0.04 0.40
C THR A 91 -1.68 -1.02 -0.66
N PHE A 92 -2.81 -1.71 -0.55
CA PHE A 92 -3.24 -2.68 -1.56
C PHE A 92 -3.48 -2.01 -2.92
N VAL A 93 -4.18 -0.88 -2.95
CA VAL A 93 -4.43 -0.12 -4.19
C VAL A 93 -3.12 0.32 -4.82
N TYR A 94 -2.14 0.77 -4.04
CA TYR A 94 -0.82 1.11 -4.54
C TYR A 94 -0.09 -0.10 -5.15
N LEU A 95 -0.07 -1.24 -4.48
CA LEU A 95 0.52 -2.47 -5.01
C LEU A 95 -0.17 -2.89 -6.31
N PHE A 96 -1.50 -2.90 -6.33
CA PHE A 96 -2.28 -3.18 -7.53
C PHE A 96 -1.96 -2.20 -8.66
N TRP A 97 -1.86 -0.92 -8.35
CA TRP A 97 -1.51 0.13 -9.29
C TRP A 97 -0.13 -0.10 -9.92
N CYS A 98 0.84 -0.58 -9.15
CA CYS A 98 2.19 -0.82 -9.60
C CYS A 98 2.33 -2.07 -10.49
N HIS A 99 1.53 -3.10 -10.23
CA HIS A 99 1.69 -4.42 -10.85
C HIS A 99 0.73 -4.68 -12.01
N GLU A 100 -0.34 -3.90 -12.16
CA GLU A 100 -1.24 -3.99 -13.30
C GLU A 100 -0.86 -3.06 -14.47
N ARG A 101 -1.19 -3.49 -15.69
CA ARG A 101 -0.90 -2.71 -16.91
C ARG A 101 -1.75 -1.45 -17.03
N ARG A 102 -3.03 -1.50 -16.62
CA ARG A 102 -3.99 -0.39 -16.73
C ARG A 102 -4.97 -0.40 -15.55
N PRO A 103 -4.46 -0.25 -14.31
CA PRO A 103 -5.29 -0.29 -13.11
C PRO A 103 -6.34 0.82 -13.13
N LYS A 104 -7.58 0.47 -12.78
CA LYS A 104 -8.64 1.42 -12.43
C LYS A 104 -9.26 0.96 -11.12
N VAL A 105 -9.41 1.87 -10.17
CA VAL A 105 -9.97 1.60 -8.85
C VAL A 105 -11.03 2.64 -8.54
N LEU A 106 -12.20 2.18 -8.10
CA LEU A 106 -13.28 3.02 -7.60
C LEU A 106 -13.47 2.72 -6.11
N ILE A 107 -13.41 3.75 -5.29
CA ILE A 107 -13.67 3.65 -3.85
C ILE A 107 -14.99 4.33 -3.58
N LEU A 108 -15.93 3.55 -3.04
CA LEU A 108 -17.23 4.03 -2.61
C LEU A 108 -17.20 4.19 -1.10
N ALA A 109 -17.45 5.41 -0.62
CA ALA A 109 -17.49 5.74 0.80
C ALA A 109 -18.58 6.78 1.07
N PRO A 110 -19.11 6.87 2.30
CA PRO A 110 -20.02 7.94 2.70
C PRO A 110 -19.40 9.32 2.44
N LYS A 111 -20.21 10.28 1.94
CA LYS A 111 -19.77 11.64 1.55
C LYS A 111 -18.88 12.31 2.62
N VAL A 112 -19.26 12.19 3.89
CA VAL A 112 -18.55 12.79 5.02
C VAL A 112 -17.13 12.26 5.25
N THR A 113 -16.79 11.10 4.66
CA THR A 113 -15.48 10.48 4.79
C THR A 113 -14.59 10.64 3.56
N LEU A 114 -15.11 11.18 2.45
CA LEU A 114 -14.36 11.31 1.19
C LEU A 114 -13.09 12.15 1.35
N ALA A 115 -13.17 13.28 2.07
CA ALA A 115 -12.01 14.12 2.36
C ALA A 115 -10.93 13.35 3.14
N ASN A 116 -11.33 12.55 4.13
CA ASN A 116 -10.40 11.72 4.90
C ASN A 116 -9.76 10.64 4.03
N TRP A 117 -10.53 9.99 3.14
CA TRP A 117 -9.99 9.02 2.20
C TRP A 117 -8.94 9.66 1.27
N ALA A 118 -9.24 10.83 0.69
CA ALA A 118 -8.31 11.54 -0.18
C ALA A 118 -7.01 11.92 0.57
N ALA A 119 -7.13 12.44 1.80
CA ALA A 119 -5.98 12.77 2.64
C ALA A 119 -5.14 11.54 3.01
N GLU A 120 -5.78 10.41 3.36
CA GLU A 120 -5.08 9.15 3.67
C GLU A 120 -4.33 8.62 2.43
N PHE A 121 -4.94 8.65 1.24
CA PHE A 121 -4.26 8.26 0.01
C PHE A 121 -3.03 9.14 -0.23
N HIS A 122 -3.18 10.46 -0.14
CA HIS A 122 -2.07 11.39 -0.35
C HIS A 122 -0.95 11.18 0.67
N MET A 123 -1.30 11.05 1.95
CA MET A 123 -0.33 10.81 3.02
C MET A 123 0.46 9.51 2.79
N TRP A 124 -0.22 8.40 2.47
CA TRP A 124 0.43 7.08 2.38
C TRP A 124 1.10 6.79 1.03
N THR A 125 0.79 7.53 -0.04
CA THR A 125 1.44 7.33 -1.35
C THR A 125 2.38 8.46 -1.74
N CYS A 126 2.20 9.67 -1.22
CA CYS A 126 2.97 10.85 -1.63
C CYS A 126 3.77 11.42 -0.45
N ASP A 127 3.13 11.95 0.58
CA ASP A 127 3.84 12.85 1.51
C ASP A 127 4.74 12.11 2.50
N LYS A 128 4.16 11.15 3.22
CA LYS A 128 4.83 10.48 4.36
C LYS A 128 5.75 9.35 3.92
N VAL A 129 5.45 8.77 2.76
CA VAL A 129 6.08 7.54 2.28
C VAL A 129 6.83 7.77 0.97
N GLN A 130 6.46 8.81 0.19
CA GLN A 130 7.12 9.21 -1.07
C GLN A 130 7.33 8.02 -2.02
N LEU A 131 6.23 7.34 -2.35
CA LEU A 131 6.30 6.17 -3.20
C LEU A 131 6.62 6.58 -4.65
N PRO A 132 7.45 5.80 -5.37
CA PRO A 132 8.01 6.19 -6.67
C PRO A 132 6.96 6.32 -7.79
N ARG A 133 5.77 5.73 -7.62
CA ARG A 133 4.71 5.77 -8.62
C ARG A 133 3.47 6.47 -8.05
N PRO A 134 3.27 7.78 -8.31
CA PRO A 134 2.12 8.50 -7.80
C PRO A 134 0.82 7.92 -8.35
N ILE A 135 -0.22 7.93 -7.52
CA ILE A 135 -1.59 7.54 -7.89
C ILE A 135 -2.41 8.82 -8.00
N PRO A 136 -2.94 9.17 -9.19
CA PRO A 136 -3.84 10.29 -9.30
C PRO A 136 -5.17 9.95 -8.61
N VAL A 137 -5.57 10.78 -7.66
CA VAL A 137 -6.82 10.64 -6.91
C VAL A 137 -7.80 11.70 -7.39
N TYR A 138 -9.00 11.26 -7.78
CA TYR A 138 -10.07 12.14 -8.22
C TYR A 138 -11.28 11.93 -7.32
N GLN A 139 -11.84 13.01 -6.80
CA GLN A 139 -13.13 12.97 -6.11
C GLN A 139 -14.22 13.33 -7.13
N ILE A 140 -15.20 12.44 -7.29
CA ILE A 140 -16.38 12.73 -8.10
C ILE A 140 -17.39 13.37 -7.16
N ASP A 141 -17.49 14.70 -7.24
CA ASP A 141 -18.58 15.38 -6.59
C ASP A 141 -19.87 15.07 -7.36
N ALA A 142 -20.92 14.66 -6.63
CA ALA A 142 -22.25 14.66 -7.22
C ALA A 142 -22.54 16.09 -7.68
N VAL A 143 -22.77 16.25 -8.99
CA VAL A 143 -23.19 17.52 -9.59
C VAL A 143 -24.37 18.08 -8.77
N PRO A 144 -24.38 19.38 -8.43
CA PRO A 144 -25.39 19.99 -7.56
C PRO A 144 -26.83 19.76 -8.04
#